data_AF-A0AAD4KYQ1-F1
#
_entry.id   AF-A0AAD4KYQ1-F1
#
_cell.length_a   1.000
_cell.length_b   1.000
_cell.length_c   1.000
_cell.angle_alpha   90.00
_cell.angle_beta   90.00
_cell.angle_gamma   90.00
#
_symmetry.space_group_name_H-M   'P 1'
#
loop_
_entity.id
_entity.type
_entity.pdbx_description
1 polymer ?
#
loop_
_entity_poly.entity_id
_entity_poly.type
_entity_poly.pdbx_seq_one_letter_code
_entity_poly.pdbx_strand_id
1 'polypeptide(L)' 'MKPGYSKILISGNVIPKTKAHWDATGLDMVIIAPCSSAELTAVAWCDLIETWAGLKICKVWGAGEDSESLIECERA' A
#
# COMPACT_ATOMS: atom_id res chain seq x y z
N MET A 1 -14.37 13.72 0.37
CA MET A 1 -14.60 12.83 1.54
C MET A 1 -15.07 13.65 2.72
N LYS A 2 -16.16 13.25 3.39
CA LYS A 2 -16.62 13.93 4.60
C LYS A 2 -15.73 13.49 5.78
N PRO A 3 -15.00 14.41 6.43
CA PRO A 3 -14.19 14.08 7.61
C PRO A 3 -15.02 13.38 8.67
N GLY A 4 -14.47 12.33 9.28
CA GLY A 4 -15.14 11.57 10.32
C GLY A 4 -16.26 10.61 9.87
N TYR A 5 -16.56 10.52 8.57
CA TYR A 5 -17.54 9.56 8.04
C TYR A 5 -16.99 8.75 6.86
N SER A 6 -16.33 9.42 5.91
CA SER A 6 -15.78 8.75 4.73
C SER A 6 -14.40 8.15 5.03
N LYS A 7 -14.23 6.88 4.66
CA LYS A 7 -12.94 6.17 4.70
C LYS A 7 -12.60 5.63 3.31
N ILE A 8 -11.32 5.63 2.97
CA ILE A 8 -10.78 4.95 1.80
C ILE A 8 -10.12 3.66 2.29
N LEU A 9 -10.39 2.57 1.58
CA LEU A 9 -9.74 1.28 1.80
C LEU A 9 -8.97 0.94 0.53
N ILE A 10 -7.66 0.79 0.65
CA ILE A 10 -6.76 0.43 -0.44
C ILE A 10 -6.29 -1.00 -0.19
N SER A 11 -6.60 -1.93 -1.09
CA SER A 11 -5.97 -3.25 -1.11
C SER A 11 -4.68 -3.14 -1.89
N GLY A 12 -3.56 -3.54 -1.30
CA GLY A 12 -2.28 -3.53 -1.97
C GLY A 12 -1.20 -4.26 -1.17
N ASN A 13 -0.13 -4.65 -1.85
CA ASN A 13 1.02 -5.23 -1.16
C ASN A 13 1.81 -4.14 -0.44
N VAL A 14 2.24 -4.46 0.78
CA VAL A 14 3.17 -3.63 1.55
C VAL A 14 4.48 -4.39 1.62
N ILE A 15 5.39 -4.06 0.69
CA ILE A 15 6.63 -4.81 0.52
C ILE A 15 7.60 -4.49 1.68
N PRO A 16 8.13 -5.49 2.40
CA PRO A 16 9.14 -5.25 3.41
C PRO A 16 10.46 -4.82 2.75
N LYS A 17 11.23 -3.97 3.43
CA LYS A 17 12.49 -3.44 2.89
C LYS A 17 13.53 -4.53 2.56
N THR A 18 13.47 -5.67 3.25
CA THR A 18 14.36 -6.81 3.04
C THR A 18 13.58 -8.11 3.20
N LYS A 19 14.08 -9.19 2.59
CA LYS A 19 13.48 -10.53 2.64
C LYS A 19 12.01 -10.58 2.18
N ALA A 20 11.68 -9.83 1.12
CA ALA A 20 10.38 -9.94 0.48
C ALA A 20 10.13 -11.38 0.00
N HIS A 21 8.90 -11.86 0.15
CA HIS A 21 8.51 -13.16 -0.36
C HIS A 21 8.63 -13.18 -1.89
N TRP A 22 8.92 -14.37 -2.44
CA TRP A 22 9.17 -14.51 -3.87
C TRP A 22 7.93 -14.19 -4.70
N ASP A 23 6.73 -14.46 -4.17
CA ASP A 23 5.45 -14.16 -4.84
C ASP A 23 5.30 -12.65 -5.11
N ALA A 24 5.56 -11.83 -4.09
CA ALA A 24 5.45 -10.38 -4.21
C ALA A 24 6.49 -9.81 -5.19
N THR A 25 7.70 -10.37 -5.21
CA THR A 25 8.75 -10.00 -6.17
C THR A 25 8.39 -10.42 -7.60
N GLY A 26 7.82 -11.61 -7.76
CA GLY A 26 7.36 -12.10 -9.06
C GLY A 26 6.23 -11.24 -9.63
N LEU A 27 5.27 -10.84 -8.79
CA LEU A 27 4.17 -9.96 -9.17
C LEU A 27 4.68 -8.57 -9.59
N ASP A 28 5.62 -8.00 -8.85
CA ASP A 28 6.26 -6.72 -9.20
C ASP A 28 6.89 -6.76 -10.61
N MET A 29 7.59 -7.85 -10.92
CA MET A 29 8.17 -8.08 -12.26
C MET A 29 7.11 -8.25 -13.36
N VAL A 30 5.92 -8.76 -13.04
CA VAL A 30 4.81 -8.90 -14.00
C VAL A 30 4.16 -7.54 -14.28
N ILE A 31 4.07 -6.66 -13.29
CA ILE A 31 3.44 -5.34 -13.42
C ILE A 31 4.40 -4.30 -14.02
N ILE A 32 5.72 -4.39 -13.73
CA ILE A 32 6.69 -3.43 -14.26
C ILE A 32 6.79 -3.48 -15.79
N ALA A 33 6.68 -4.67 -16.39
CA ALA A 33 6.81 -4.85 -17.83
C ALA A 33 5.72 -4.15 -18.68
N PRO A 34 4.41 -4.28 -18.35
CA PRO A 34 3.35 -3.59 -19.08
C PRO A 34 3.06 -2.17 -18.59
N CYS A 35 3.30 -1.85 -17.32
CA CYS A 35 2.81 -0.61 -16.71
C CYS A 35 3.90 0.34 -16.24
N SER A 36 5.18 -0.06 -16.27
CA SER A 36 6.29 0.70 -15.66
C SER A 36 5.98 1.12 -14.22
N SER A 37 5.24 0.27 -13.51
CA SER A 37 4.81 0.47 -12.13
C SER A 37 5.59 -0.44 -11.20
N ALA A 38 5.58 -0.11 -9.91
CA ALA A 38 6.24 -0.88 -8.87
C ALA A 38 5.33 -1.09 -7.67
N GLU A 39 5.47 -2.23 -7.01
CA GLU A 39 4.89 -2.49 -5.70
C GLU A 39 5.55 -1.61 -4.62
N LEU A 40 4.74 -1.10 -3.69
CA LEU A 40 5.18 -0.07 -2.75
C LEU A 40 5.62 -0.66 -1.41
N THR A 41 6.72 -0.13 -0.88
CA THR A 41 7.13 -0.38 0.50
C THR A 41 6.26 0.41 1.48
N ALA A 42 6.26 0.04 2.76
CA ALA A 42 5.54 0.79 3.80
C ALA A 42 5.89 2.29 3.83
N VAL A 43 7.17 2.63 3.61
CA VAL A 43 7.64 4.02 3.56
C VAL A 43 7.09 4.75 2.34
N ALA A 44 7.08 4.08 1.18
CA ALA A 44 6.54 4.66 -0.05
C ALA A 44 5.02 4.85 0.04
N TRP A 45 4.30 3.96 0.74
CA TRP A 45 2.88 4.13 1.05
C TRP A 45 2.63 5.34 1.96
N CYS A 46 3.42 5.50 3.03
CA CYS A 46 3.35 6.70 3.88
C CYS A 46 3.59 7.97 3.06
N ASP A 47 4.62 8.00 2.22
CA ASP A 47 4.91 9.18 1.41
C ASP A 47 3.77 9.48 0.42
N LEU A 48 3.29 8.48 -0.32
CA LEU A 48 2.20 8.65 -1.28
C LEU A 48 0.90 9.14 -0.63
N ILE A 49 0.53 8.55 0.51
CA ILE A 49 -0.77 8.83 1.14
C ILE A 49 -0.71 10.11 1.97
N GLU A 50 0.31 10.24 2.83
CA GLU A 50 0.41 11.35 3.77
C GLU A 50 1.02 12.59 3.14
N THR A 51 2.10 12.45 2.37
CA THR A 51 2.78 13.60 1.75
C THR A 51 2.08 14.05 0.47
N TRP A 52 1.83 13.13 -0.47
CA TRP A 52 1.32 13.49 -1.81
C TRP A 52 -0.20 13.66 -1.85
N ALA A 53 -0.95 12.75 -1.22
CA ALA A 53 -2.41 12.80 -1.23
C ALA A 53 -3.02 13.64 -0.09
N GLY A 54 -2.23 13.99 0.95
CA GLY A 54 -2.71 14.75 2.10
C GLY A 54 -3.79 14.01 2.91
N LEU A 55 -3.76 12.67 2.87
CA LEU A 55 -4.64 11.80 3.63
C LEU A 55 -3.89 11.27 4.86
N LYS A 56 -4.62 10.82 5.88
CA LYS A 56 -4.05 10.21 7.06
C LYS A 56 -4.23 8.70 6.99
N ILE A 57 -3.15 7.95 7.20
CA ILE A 57 -3.23 6.50 7.37
C ILE A 57 -3.77 6.24 8.78
N CYS A 58 -4.96 5.64 8.87
CA CYS A 58 -5.56 5.26 10.14
C CYS A 58 -5.02 3.93 10.63
N LYS A 59 -4.98 2.94 9.74
CA LYS A 59 -4.59 1.57 10.08
C LYS A 59 -4.16 0.80 8.84
N VAL A 60 -3.17 -0.08 9.01
CA VAL A 60 -2.80 -1.09 8.02
C VAL A 60 -3.16 -2.45 8.59
N TRP A 61 -3.95 -3.22 7.85
CA TRP A 61 -4.36 -4.57 8.21
C TRP A 61 -3.62 -5.56 7.32
N GLY A 62 -2.78 -6.42 7.90
CA GLY A 62 -2.12 -7.53 7.20
C GLY A 62 -2.73 -8.87 7.61
N ALA A 63 -2.94 -9.78 6.66
CA ALA A 63 -3.46 -11.12 6.93
C ALA A 63 -2.37 -12.22 7.01
N GLY A 64 -1.08 -11.86 6.92
CA GLY A 64 0.07 -12.78 6.94
C GLY A 64 1.25 -12.28 6.10
N GLU A 65 2.35 -13.05 6.04
CA GLU A 65 3.55 -12.71 5.25
C GLU A 65 3.30 -12.71 3.73
N ASP A 66 2.30 -13.45 3.26
CA ASP A 66 2.05 -13.69 1.82
C ASP A 66 0.72 -13.11 1.33
N SER A 67 0.05 -12.28 2.14
CA SER A 67 -1.28 -11.73 1.82
C SER A 67 -1.22 -10.23 1.58
N GLU A 68 -2.02 -9.76 0.62
CA GLU A 68 -2.25 -8.32 0.44
C GLU A 68 -2.70 -7.66 1.75
N SER A 69 -2.23 -6.43 1.94
CA SER A 69 -2.61 -5.60 3.09
C SER A 69 -3.75 -4.66 2.72
N LEU A 70 -4.60 -4.36 3.69
CA LEU A 70 -5.64 -3.36 3.57
C LEU A 70 -5.22 -2.09 4.31
N ILE A 71 -5.01 -1.01 3.57
CA ILE A 71 -4.65 0.29 4.12
C ILE A 71 -5.93 1.13 4.24
N GLU A 72 -6.23 1.54 5.47
CA GLU A 72 -7.38 2.38 5.80
C GLU A 72 -6.92 3.83 5.94
N CYS A 73 -7.50 4.71 5.12
CA CYS A 73 -7.17 6.13 5.08
C CYS A 73 -8.40 6.99 5.34
N GLU A 74 -8.20 8.11 6.01
CA GLU A 74 -9.21 9.15 6.18
C GLU A 74 -8.67 10.51 5.74
N ARG A 75 -9.56 11.45 5.47
CA ARG A 75 -9.15 12.84 5.25
C ARG A 75 -8.89 13.48 6.61
N ALA A 76 -7.66 13.97 6.82
CA ALA A 76 -7.29 14.77 7.96
C ALA A 76 -8.12 16.06 8.08
#